data_AF-A0A923UPV4-F1
#
_entry.id   AF-A0A923UPV4-F1
#
_cell.length_a   1.000
_cell.length_b   1.000
_cell.length_c   1.000
_cell.angle_alpha   90.00
_cell.angle_beta   90.00
_cell.angle_gamma   90.00
#
_symmetry.space_group_name_H-M   'P 1'
#
loop_
_entity.id
_entity.type
_entity.pdbx_description
1 polymer ?
#
loop_
_entity_poly.entity_id
_entity_poly.type
_entity_poly.pdbx_seq_one_letter_code
_entity_poly.pdbx_strand_id
1 'polypeptide(L)'
;KSPVSDILFKNKSLNVLTLGIMDPNDLSQGSLVNINSKKSSQIVLDKLTRPVQMSYGDLNQDNLEDILICNFGNEMGNLTWYEGGNMKPHLLKSMPGARQTYIKDMNGDKMPDIVVLMTQAREGVFIFYNKGNGNFDEKQVLEFSSVYGSSYIDLVDFNKDGFMDIIYANGDNADLSISLKAYHGIRIFMNDKKNNFKQTYFYPMHGAAKAVAADFDLDGDIDIAVISFFTNPKQTPYEGFLMLNNQGNNHFKVSTFKEANFGKWMVMDVGDVDNDGDSDIILGSFLRKGYLDLKELKFKGINSPSAIILENKKIK
;
A
#
# COMPACT_ATOMS: atom_id res chain seq x y z
N LYS A 1 22.41 -7.67 -4.24
CA LYS A 1 21.67 -7.95 -2.99
C LYS A 1 20.20 -7.71 -3.28
N SER A 2 19.32 -8.63 -2.89
CA SER A 2 17.89 -8.45 -3.10
C SER A 2 17.39 -7.20 -2.36
N PRO A 3 16.61 -6.30 -2.99
CA PRO A 3 15.91 -5.24 -2.30
C PRO A 3 14.93 -5.82 -1.28
N VAL A 4 14.72 -5.09 -0.19
CA VAL A 4 13.62 -5.33 0.75
C VAL A 4 12.37 -4.71 0.15
N SER A 5 11.29 -5.48 0.09
CA SER A 5 10.00 -5.01 -0.40
C SER A 5 9.00 -4.77 0.73
N ASP A 6 9.10 -5.50 1.83
CA ASP A 6 8.22 -5.36 2.98
C ASP A 6 8.92 -5.76 4.29
N ILE A 7 8.51 -5.15 5.40
CA ILE A 7 9.05 -5.38 6.73
C ILE A 7 7.91 -5.39 7.74
N LEU A 8 7.86 -6.43 8.57
CA LEU A 8 6.92 -6.51 9.68
C LEU A 8 7.65 -6.86 10.97
N PHE A 9 7.48 -6.04 12.01
CA PHE A 9 7.96 -6.36 13.34
C PHE A 9 6.90 -7.18 14.10
N LYS A 10 7.29 -8.38 14.56
CA LYS A 10 6.39 -9.28 15.28
C LYS A 10 7.15 -10.11 16.30
N ASN A 11 6.61 -10.27 17.51
CA ASN A 11 7.17 -11.13 18.55
C ASN A 11 8.67 -10.89 18.84
N LYS A 12 9.10 -9.62 18.85
CA LYS A 12 10.52 -9.20 18.99
C LYS A 12 11.44 -9.73 17.88
N SER A 13 10.88 -10.08 16.74
CA SER A 13 11.57 -10.49 15.52
C SER A 13 11.13 -9.60 14.36
N LEU A 14 11.98 -9.52 13.34
CA LEU A 14 11.73 -8.80 12.11
C LEU A 14 11.49 -9.81 10.99
N ASN A 15 10.32 -9.80 10.41
CA ASN A 15 10.06 -10.49 9.15
C ASN A 15 10.42 -9.53 8.02
N VAL A 16 11.28 -9.97 7.11
CA VAL A 16 11.80 -9.16 6.02
C VAL A 16 11.53 -9.89 4.72
N LEU A 17 10.67 -9.31 3.89
CA LEU A 17 10.38 -9.80 2.56
C LEU A 17 11.35 -9.16 1.58
N THR A 18 11.96 -10.00 0.75
CA THR A 18 12.94 -9.56 -0.24
C THR A 18 12.51 -9.98 -1.64
N LEU A 19 12.64 -9.06 -2.59
CA LEU A 19 11.98 -9.14 -3.90
C LEU A 19 12.75 -9.99 -4.94
N GLY A 20 14.01 -10.30 -4.68
CA GLY A 20 14.97 -10.82 -5.65
C GLY A 20 15.51 -9.70 -6.55
N ILE A 21 14.98 -9.62 -7.77
CA ILE A 21 15.41 -8.64 -8.79
C ILE A 21 14.31 -7.60 -8.97
N MET A 22 14.67 -6.32 -8.82
CA MET A 22 13.75 -5.17 -8.86
C MET A 22 13.06 -5.01 -10.22
N ASP A 23 13.87 -5.02 -11.29
CA ASP A 23 13.39 -4.78 -12.65
C ASP A 23 12.39 -5.89 -13.08
N PRO A 24 11.45 -5.63 -14.01
CA PRO A 24 10.44 -6.61 -14.39
C PRO A 24 11.02 -7.97 -14.80
N ASN A 25 10.61 -9.03 -14.10
CA ASN A 25 11.00 -10.42 -14.38
C ASN A 25 10.08 -11.41 -13.64
N ASP A 26 10.20 -12.70 -13.96
CA ASP A 26 9.45 -13.79 -13.32
C ASP A 26 10.34 -14.79 -12.57
N LEU A 27 11.58 -14.39 -12.23
CA LEU A 27 12.50 -15.27 -11.51
C LEU A 27 12.06 -15.39 -10.04
N SER A 28 11.97 -16.63 -9.58
CA SER A 28 11.67 -16.99 -8.20
C SER A 28 12.90 -16.81 -7.30
N GLN A 29 13.34 -15.57 -7.11
CA GLN A 29 14.52 -15.20 -6.31
C GLN A 29 14.17 -14.42 -5.03
N GLY A 30 12.89 -14.15 -4.80
CA GLY A 30 12.42 -13.53 -3.58
C GLY A 30 12.39 -14.52 -2.41
N SER A 31 12.42 -13.97 -1.20
CA SER A 31 12.35 -14.76 0.03
C SER A 31 11.77 -13.97 1.18
N LEU A 32 11.18 -14.70 2.12
CA LEU A 32 10.83 -14.19 3.45
C LEU A 32 11.88 -14.65 4.44
N VAL A 33 12.49 -13.70 5.16
CA VAL A 33 13.54 -13.95 6.14
C VAL A 33 13.09 -13.44 7.50
N ASN A 34 13.13 -14.28 8.52
CA ASN A 34 12.96 -13.87 9.92
C ASN A 34 14.32 -13.52 10.52
N ILE A 35 14.42 -12.38 11.19
CA ILE A 35 15.60 -11.93 11.92
C ILE A 35 15.20 -11.78 13.40
N ASN A 36 15.78 -12.59 14.27
CA ASN A 36 15.45 -12.54 15.69
C ASN A 36 16.23 -11.43 16.43
N SER A 37 15.93 -11.27 17.71
CA SER A 37 16.57 -10.28 18.59
C SER A 37 18.10 -10.45 18.73
N LYS A 38 18.63 -11.65 18.46
CA LYS A 38 20.08 -11.94 18.44
C LYS A 38 20.71 -11.66 17.07
N LYS A 39 19.97 -11.05 16.13
CA LYS A 39 20.37 -10.75 14.75
C LYS A 39 20.72 -11.99 13.93
N SER A 40 20.28 -13.18 14.32
CA SER A 40 20.38 -14.36 13.46
C SER A 40 19.21 -14.37 12.48
N SER A 41 19.50 -14.68 11.23
CA SER A 41 18.49 -14.76 10.17
C SER A 41 18.16 -16.21 9.82
N GLN A 42 16.90 -16.47 9.52
CA GLN A 42 16.39 -17.74 9.04
C GLN A 42 15.48 -17.48 7.84
N ILE A 43 15.65 -18.25 6.77
CA ILE A 43 14.73 -18.24 5.63
C ILE A 43 13.46 -18.99 6.08
N VAL A 44 12.32 -18.31 5.97
CA VAL A 44 10.99 -18.86 6.26
C VAL A 44 10.37 -19.40 4.97
N LEU A 45 10.40 -18.61 3.90
CA LEU A 45 9.96 -18.98 2.56
C LEU A 45 11.03 -18.56 1.55
N ASP A 46 11.25 -19.37 0.53
CA ASP A 46 12.11 -19.07 -0.60
C ASP A 46 11.37 -19.24 -1.93
N LYS A 47 12.06 -18.95 -3.03
CA LYS A 47 11.54 -19.10 -4.40
C LYS A 47 10.22 -18.35 -4.62
N LEU A 48 10.09 -17.18 -4.02
CA LEU A 48 8.97 -16.28 -4.23
C LEU A 48 9.18 -15.45 -5.50
N THR A 49 8.11 -15.24 -6.27
CA THR A 49 8.18 -14.55 -7.57
C THR A 49 7.91 -13.05 -7.38
N ARG A 50 8.99 -12.27 -7.23
CA ARG A 50 8.96 -10.83 -6.91
C ARG A 50 7.93 -10.46 -5.84
N PRO A 51 8.05 -10.99 -4.61
CA PRO A 51 7.09 -10.72 -3.56
C PRO A 51 7.17 -9.27 -3.10
N VAL A 52 6.02 -8.59 -2.98
CA VAL A 52 5.95 -7.16 -2.65
C VAL A 52 5.29 -6.84 -1.31
N GLN A 53 4.51 -7.78 -0.77
CA GLN A 53 3.91 -7.63 0.55
C GLN A 53 3.69 -8.99 1.21
N MET A 54 3.78 -9.01 2.54
CA MET A 54 3.35 -10.12 3.38
C MET A 54 2.24 -9.68 4.35
N SER A 55 1.34 -10.58 4.68
CA SER A 55 0.32 -10.39 5.71
C SER A 55 0.18 -11.66 6.53
N TYR A 56 -0.32 -11.52 7.75
CA TYR A 56 -0.47 -12.63 8.70
C TYR A 56 -1.90 -12.69 9.22
N GLY A 57 -2.45 -13.88 9.33
CA GLY A 57 -3.78 -14.12 9.91
C GLY A 57 -4.10 -15.61 9.91
N ASP A 58 -5.01 -16.05 10.77
CA ASP A 58 -5.50 -17.43 10.81
C ASP A 58 -6.57 -17.61 9.73
N LEU A 59 -6.16 -17.97 8.51
CA LEU A 59 -6.99 -17.99 7.31
C LEU A 59 -7.82 -19.28 7.21
N ASN A 60 -7.40 -20.36 7.86
CA ASN A 60 -8.11 -21.63 7.88
C ASN A 60 -8.87 -21.90 9.20
N GLN A 61 -8.75 -21.03 10.20
CA GLN A 61 -9.36 -21.09 11.53
C GLN A 61 -8.87 -22.26 12.39
N ASP A 62 -7.61 -22.67 12.24
CA ASP A 62 -6.99 -23.73 13.03
C ASP A 62 -6.26 -23.21 14.30
N ASN A 63 -6.31 -21.90 14.56
CA ASN A 63 -5.59 -21.17 15.61
C ASN A 63 -4.08 -21.09 15.42
N LEU A 64 -3.57 -21.44 14.24
CA LEU A 64 -2.22 -21.12 13.82
C LEU A 64 -2.28 -19.94 12.87
N GLU A 65 -1.28 -19.09 12.96
CA GLU A 65 -1.21 -17.95 12.08
C GLU A 65 -0.58 -18.34 10.74
N ASP A 66 -1.28 -18.04 9.67
CA ASP A 66 -0.84 -18.25 8.29
C ASP A 66 -0.12 -17.03 7.73
N ILE A 67 0.61 -17.24 6.64
CA ILE A 67 1.33 -16.18 5.92
C ILE A 67 0.71 -16.02 4.54
N LEU A 68 0.22 -14.83 4.21
CA LEU A 68 -0.26 -14.45 2.89
C LEU A 68 0.83 -13.66 2.16
N ILE A 69 1.18 -14.05 0.93
CA ILE A 69 2.22 -13.39 0.14
C ILE A 69 1.62 -12.88 -1.19
N CYS A 70 1.82 -11.59 -1.42
CA CYS A 70 1.61 -10.94 -2.71
C CYS A 70 2.84 -11.18 -3.60
N ASN A 71 2.81 -12.23 -4.43
CA ASN A 71 3.84 -12.48 -5.45
C ASN A 71 3.52 -11.64 -6.68
N PHE A 72 4.08 -10.44 -6.78
CA PHE A 72 3.76 -9.49 -7.84
C PHE A 72 4.05 -10.06 -9.23
N GLY A 73 5.25 -10.64 -9.42
CA GLY A 73 5.72 -11.16 -10.72
C GLY A 73 5.74 -10.13 -11.85
N ASN A 74 6.00 -10.56 -13.08
CA ASN A 74 5.76 -9.74 -14.27
C ASN A 74 4.61 -10.34 -15.08
N GLU A 75 4.76 -11.59 -15.53
CA GLU A 75 3.70 -12.34 -16.19
C GLU A 75 3.21 -13.54 -15.35
N MET A 76 3.98 -13.99 -14.36
CA MET A 76 3.76 -15.24 -13.61
C MET A 76 3.59 -15.06 -12.09
N GLY A 77 3.16 -13.87 -11.64
CA GLY A 77 2.82 -13.61 -10.25
C GLY A 77 1.55 -14.34 -9.79
N ASN A 78 1.29 -14.31 -8.48
CA ASN A 78 0.13 -14.93 -7.84
C ASN A 78 -0.16 -14.35 -6.44
N LEU A 79 -1.31 -14.73 -5.90
CA LEU A 79 -1.63 -14.59 -4.48
C LEU A 79 -1.68 -15.99 -3.85
N THR A 80 -0.83 -16.23 -2.86
CA THR A 80 -0.70 -17.54 -2.19
C THR A 80 -0.59 -17.35 -0.69
N TRP A 81 -1.29 -18.16 0.09
CA TRP A 81 -1.06 -18.26 1.53
C TRP A 81 -0.38 -19.58 1.90
N TYR A 82 0.25 -19.61 3.07
CA TYR A 82 1.03 -20.73 3.58
C TYR A 82 0.53 -21.10 4.98
N GLU A 83 0.11 -22.36 5.15
CA GLU A 83 -0.44 -22.90 6.40
C GLU A 83 0.56 -22.75 7.57
N GLY A 84 0.10 -22.23 8.70
CA GLY A 84 0.82 -22.19 9.95
C GLY A 84 1.35 -23.57 10.36
N GLY A 85 2.59 -23.61 10.85
CA GLY A 85 3.23 -24.85 11.33
C GLY A 85 3.88 -25.72 10.26
N ASN A 86 3.25 -25.95 9.10
CA ASN A 86 3.80 -26.82 8.05
C ASN A 86 4.23 -26.08 6.76
N MET A 87 3.86 -24.80 6.62
CA MET A 87 4.14 -23.93 5.46
C MET A 87 3.64 -24.49 4.11
N LYS A 88 2.58 -25.30 4.13
CA LYS A 88 1.96 -25.83 2.91
C LYS A 88 1.31 -24.67 2.13
N PRO A 89 1.60 -24.52 0.82
CA PRO A 89 1.07 -23.42 0.04
C PRO A 89 -0.35 -23.68 -0.47
N HIS A 90 -1.17 -22.64 -0.48
CA HIS A 90 -2.53 -22.60 -0.99
C HIS A 90 -2.69 -21.41 -1.94
N LEU A 91 -2.82 -21.73 -3.22
CA LEU A 91 -2.99 -20.74 -4.28
C LEU A 91 -4.40 -20.17 -4.25
N LEU A 92 -4.54 -18.85 -4.06
CA LEU A 92 -5.82 -18.15 -4.14
C LEU A 92 -6.07 -17.62 -5.54
N LYS A 93 -5.04 -17.05 -6.17
CA LYS A 93 -5.17 -16.44 -7.50
C LYS A 93 -3.91 -16.63 -8.33
N SER A 94 -4.04 -17.25 -9.49
CA SER A 94 -2.94 -17.46 -10.45
C SER A 94 -2.85 -16.32 -11.46
N MET A 95 -2.53 -15.11 -11.01
CA MET A 95 -2.45 -13.91 -11.86
C MET A 95 -1.38 -12.93 -11.32
N PRO A 96 -0.56 -12.29 -12.19
CA PRO A 96 0.41 -11.30 -11.75
C PRO A 96 -0.24 -10.00 -11.27
N GLY A 97 0.53 -9.23 -10.52
CA GLY A 97 0.16 -7.91 -10.04
C GLY A 97 -0.50 -7.89 -8.66
N ALA A 98 -0.51 -9.01 -7.92
CA ALA A 98 -0.90 -9.00 -6.51
C ALA A 98 0.06 -8.07 -5.75
N ARG A 99 -0.45 -6.94 -5.27
CA ARG A 99 0.37 -5.85 -4.75
C ARG A 99 0.18 -5.60 -3.27
N GLN A 100 -1.07 -5.65 -2.82
CA GLN A 100 -1.44 -5.28 -1.47
C GLN A 100 -2.63 -6.07 -1.00
N THR A 101 -2.61 -6.50 0.26
CA THR A 101 -3.64 -7.27 0.94
C THR A 101 -4.02 -6.66 2.28
N TYR A 102 -5.28 -6.88 2.65
CA TYR A 102 -5.78 -6.72 4.01
C TYR A 102 -6.52 -8.00 4.42
N ILE A 103 -6.36 -8.41 5.68
CA ILE A 103 -7.10 -9.53 6.27
C ILE A 103 -8.12 -8.94 7.24
N LYS A 104 -9.41 -9.06 6.91
CA LYS A 104 -10.50 -8.43 7.67
C LYS A 104 -11.82 -9.15 7.38
N ASP A 105 -12.68 -9.27 8.38
CA ASP A 105 -14.06 -9.70 8.17
C ASP A 105 -14.83 -8.60 7.42
N MET A 106 -15.14 -8.85 6.15
CA MET A 106 -15.80 -7.87 5.27
C MET A 106 -17.31 -8.11 5.20
N ASN A 107 -17.82 -9.27 5.65
CA ASN A 107 -19.22 -9.66 5.48
C ASN A 107 -19.97 -9.85 6.81
N GLY A 108 -19.27 -9.76 7.95
CA GLY A 108 -19.82 -9.87 9.30
C GLY A 108 -19.99 -11.30 9.82
N ASP A 109 -19.43 -12.31 9.15
CA ASP A 109 -19.54 -13.72 9.55
C ASP A 109 -18.49 -14.18 10.58
N LYS A 110 -17.62 -13.25 11.01
CA LYS A 110 -16.51 -13.45 11.96
C LYS A 110 -15.39 -14.34 11.43
N MET A 111 -15.33 -14.58 10.12
CA MET A 111 -14.20 -15.22 9.48
C MET A 111 -13.32 -14.16 8.79
N PRO A 112 -11.99 -14.33 8.80
CA PRO A 112 -11.10 -13.38 8.14
C PRO A 112 -11.18 -13.54 6.63
N ASP A 113 -11.73 -12.53 5.94
CA ASP A 113 -11.68 -12.41 4.49
C ASP A 113 -10.36 -11.76 4.04
N ILE A 114 -10.02 -11.91 2.77
CA ILE A 114 -8.83 -11.28 2.18
C ILE A 114 -9.29 -10.27 1.13
N VAL A 115 -8.95 -9.00 1.32
CA VAL A 115 -9.06 -7.97 0.27
C VAL A 115 -7.70 -7.86 -0.41
N VAL A 116 -7.66 -7.91 -1.75
CA VAL A 116 -6.42 -7.76 -2.52
C VAL A 116 -6.57 -6.73 -3.63
N LEU A 117 -5.56 -5.88 -3.78
CA LEU A 117 -5.36 -5.03 -4.94
C LEU A 117 -4.46 -5.73 -5.96
N MET A 118 -4.99 -5.89 -7.16
CA MET A 118 -4.26 -6.35 -8.34
C MET A 118 -3.91 -5.15 -9.23
N THR A 119 -2.68 -5.04 -9.70
CA THR A 119 -2.21 -3.84 -10.44
C THR A 119 -1.44 -4.13 -11.73
N GLN A 120 -1.61 -5.31 -12.34
CA GLN A 120 -0.91 -5.66 -13.59
C GLN A 120 -1.86 -6.25 -14.64
N ALA A 121 -2.05 -7.58 -14.68
CA ALA A 121 -2.83 -8.22 -15.76
C ALA A 121 -4.31 -7.80 -15.80
N ARG A 122 -4.95 -7.76 -14.63
CA ARG A 122 -6.31 -7.22 -14.46
C ARG A 122 -6.32 -6.33 -13.23
N GLU A 123 -6.30 -5.03 -13.45
CA GLU A 123 -6.33 -4.06 -12.36
C GLU A 123 -7.70 -4.07 -11.68
N GLY A 124 -7.72 -4.17 -10.36
CA GLY A 124 -8.96 -4.22 -9.60
C GLY A 124 -8.77 -4.58 -8.15
N VAL A 125 -9.84 -4.44 -7.39
CA VAL A 125 -9.92 -4.91 -6.00
C VAL A 125 -10.80 -6.15 -5.97
N PHE A 126 -10.30 -7.19 -5.33
CA PHE A 126 -10.96 -8.47 -5.16
C PHE A 126 -11.11 -8.76 -3.67
N ILE A 127 -12.20 -9.43 -3.29
CA ILE A 127 -12.41 -9.96 -1.96
C ILE A 127 -12.53 -11.48 -2.07
N PHE A 128 -11.72 -12.20 -1.30
CA PHE A 128 -11.82 -13.63 -1.10
C PHE A 128 -12.56 -13.84 0.22
N TYR A 129 -13.84 -14.17 0.13
CA TYR A 129 -14.68 -14.42 1.28
C TYR A 129 -14.38 -15.80 1.85
N ASN A 130 -13.99 -15.87 3.11
CA ASN A 130 -13.69 -17.13 3.77
C ASN A 130 -14.98 -17.94 3.94
N LYS A 131 -14.91 -19.24 3.62
CA LYS A 131 -16.00 -20.21 3.80
C LYS A 131 -15.67 -21.28 4.83
N GLY A 132 -14.58 -21.08 5.57
CA GLY A 132 -14.05 -21.99 6.56
C GLY A 132 -13.12 -23.05 5.96
N ASN A 133 -12.26 -23.60 6.81
CA ASN A 133 -11.30 -24.66 6.46
C ASN A 133 -10.40 -24.30 5.26
N GLY A 134 -10.04 -23.02 5.14
CA GLY A 134 -9.17 -22.51 4.06
C GLY A 134 -9.81 -22.45 2.67
N ASN A 135 -11.14 -22.52 2.58
CA ASN A 135 -11.88 -22.33 1.32
C ASN A 135 -12.33 -20.88 1.18
N PHE A 136 -12.23 -20.32 -0.03
CA PHE A 136 -12.55 -18.93 -0.30
C PHE A 136 -13.39 -18.76 -1.57
N ASP A 137 -14.40 -17.90 -1.51
CA ASP A 137 -15.16 -17.45 -2.67
C ASP A 137 -14.61 -16.09 -3.14
N GLU A 138 -14.11 -16.03 -4.37
CA GLU A 138 -13.60 -14.80 -4.98
C GLU A 138 -14.74 -13.93 -5.53
N LYS A 139 -14.74 -12.64 -5.21
CA LYS A 139 -15.56 -11.61 -5.84
C LYS A 139 -14.68 -10.43 -6.28
N GLN A 140 -14.74 -10.06 -7.55
CA GLN A 140 -14.22 -8.78 -8.01
C GLN A 140 -15.18 -7.67 -7.61
N VAL A 141 -14.73 -6.72 -6.80
CA VAL A 141 -15.58 -5.64 -6.27
C VAL A 141 -15.32 -4.28 -6.93
N LEU A 142 -14.13 -4.09 -7.50
CA LEU A 142 -13.77 -2.95 -8.35
C LEU A 142 -12.96 -3.43 -9.55
N GLU A 143 -13.21 -2.88 -10.72
CA GLU A 143 -12.45 -3.13 -11.95
C GLU A 143 -11.92 -1.80 -12.50
N PHE A 144 -10.65 -1.80 -12.88
CA PHE A 144 -9.98 -0.64 -13.46
C PHE A 144 -9.41 -0.98 -14.83
N SER A 145 -9.24 0.04 -15.66
CA SER A 145 -8.56 -0.11 -16.94
C SER A 145 -7.10 -0.49 -16.71
N SER A 146 -6.51 -1.34 -17.55
CA SER A 146 -5.09 -1.75 -17.42
C SER A 146 -4.08 -0.63 -17.67
N VAL A 147 -4.54 0.59 -17.97
CA VAL A 147 -3.69 1.79 -18.10
C VAL A 147 -3.93 2.79 -16.97
N TYR A 148 -4.66 2.41 -15.91
CA TYR A 148 -4.96 3.28 -14.78
C TYR A 148 -3.76 3.50 -13.87
N GLY A 149 -2.86 2.52 -13.77
CA GLY A 149 -1.67 2.63 -12.92
C GLY A 149 -2.02 2.55 -11.44
N SER A 150 -2.87 1.57 -11.07
CA SER A 150 -3.22 1.27 -9.68
C SER A 150 -1.98 1.17 -8.80
N SER A 151 -1.93 1.92 -7.71
CA SER A 151 -0.73 2.03 -6.89
C SER A 151 -0.94 1.59 -5.44
N TYR A 152 -2.10 1.90 -4.86
CA TYR A 152 -2.37 1.64 -3.45
C TYR A 152 -3.87 1.64 -3.15
N ILE A 153 -4.28 0.90 -2.11
CA ILE A 153 -5.58 1.05 -1.47
C ILE A 153 -5.44 1.19 0.06
N ASP A 154 -6.34 1.95 0.67
CA ASP A 154 -6.55 1.98 2.11
C ASP A 154 -7.96 1.49 2.45
N LEU A 155 -8.09 0.71 3.53
CA LEU A 155 -9.37 0.22 4.03
C LEU A 155 -9.73 0.93 5.34
N VAL A 156 -10.76 1.76 5.28
CA VAL A 156 -11.17 2.63 6.38
C VAL A 156 -12.68 2.74 6.43
N ASP A 157 -13.27 2.81 7.62
CA ASP A 157 -14.68 3.20 7.80
C ASP A 157 -14.77 4.72 7.66
N PHE A 158 -14.86 5.21 6.42
CA PHE A 158 -14.68 6.63 6.12
C PHE A 158 -15.85 7.46 6.63
N ASN A 159 -17.05 6.88 6.59
CA ASN A 159 -18.30 7.53 6.99
C ASN A 159 -18.79 7.12 8.40
N LYS A 160 -18.03 6.29 9.12
CA LYS A 160 -18.31 5.81 10.48
C LYS A 160 -19.61 4.99 10.59
N ASP A 161 -19.95 4.24 9.54
CA ASP A 161 -21.17 3.41 9.51
C ASP A 161 -20.95 1.94 9.89
N GLY A 162 -19.71 1.59 10.24
CA GLY A 162 -19.29 0.26 10.64
C GLY A 162 -18.82 -0.64 9.49
N PHE A 163 -18.88 -0.17 8.24
CA PHE A 163 -18.45 -0.93 7.07
C PHE A 163 -17.20 -0.31 6.45
N MET A 164 -16.28 -1.14 5.97
CA MET A 164 -15.05 -0.63 5.35
C MET A 164 -15.34 -0.07 3.97
N ASP A 165 -14.88 1.16 3.74
CA ASP A 165 -14.76 1.83 2.46
C ASP A 165 -13.34 1.65 1.89
N ILE A 166 -13.16 2.03 0.62
CA ILE A 166 -11.87 1.95 -0.07
C ILE A 166 -11.41 3.35 -0.50
N ILE A 167 -10.24 3.75 -0.01
CA ILE A 167 -9.47 4.84 -0.62
C ILE A 167 -8.54 4.23 -1.65
N TYR A 168 -8.49 4.79 -2.85
CA TYR A 168 -7.73 4.23 -3.95
C TYR A 168 -6.83 5.29 -4.58
N ALA A 169 -5.54 4.98 -4.71
CA ALA A 169 -4.56 5.80 -5.38
C ALA A 169 -4.13 5.17 -6.70
N ASN A 170 -4.16 5.97 -7.78
CA ASN A 170 -3.59 5.59 -9.06
C ASN A 170 -2.72 6.70 -9.63
N GLY A 171 -1.50 6.33 -9.97
CA GLY A 171 -0.50 7.28 -10.40
C GLY A 171 0.71 6.64 -11.05
N ASP A 172 0.78 5.30 -11.11
CA ASP A 172 1.91 4.63 -11.73
C ASP A 172 2.00 5.03 -13.22
N ASN A 173 3.22 5.28 -13.66
CA ASN A 173 3.51 5.85 -14.97
C ASN A 173 4.82 5.30 -15.55
N ALA A 174 5.31 4.18 -15.00
CA ALA A 174 6.58 3.55 -15.35
C ALA A 174 6.51 2.56 -16.51
N ASP A 175 5.33 2.38 -17.13
CA ASP A 175 5.13 1.45 -18.24
C ASP A 175 5.60 2.03 -19.60
N LEU A 176 4.89 1.72 -20.68
CA LEU A 176 5.28 2.03 -22.07
C LEU A 176 5.30 3.54 -22.40
N SER A 177 4.71 4.41 -21.56
CA SER A 177 4.74 5.86 -21.76
C SER A 177 4.67 6.64 -20.45
N ILE A 178 5.69 7.44 -20.15
CA ILE A 178 5.67 8.39 -19.04
C ILE A 178 4.91 9.64 -19.50
N SER A 179 3.61 9.68 -19.25
CA SER A 179 2.73 10.79 -19.66
C SER A 179 1.82 11.25 -18.52
N LEU A 180 1.53 12.54 -18.47
CA LEU A 180 0.57 13.05 -17.49
C LEU A 180 -0.83 12.58 -17.89
N LYS A 181 -1.47 11.81 -17.00
CA LYS A 181 -2.81 11.25 -17.22
C LYS A 181 -3.79 12.00 -16.32
N ALA A 182 -4.82 12.59 -16.91
CA ALA A 182 -5.84 13.37 -16.21
C ALA A 182 -6.68 12.54 -15.23
N TYR A 183 -6.69 11.22 -15.39
CA TYR A 183 -7.40 10.27 -14.54
C TYR A 183 -6.54 9.73 -13.38
N HIS A 184 -5.28 10.18 -13.22
CA HIS A 184 -4.47 9.90 -12.03
C HIS A 184 -4.98 10.72 -10.85
N GLY A 185 -4.95 10.12 -9.66
CA GLY A 185 -5.33 10.79 -8.44
C GLY A 185 -5.83 9.84 -7.36
N ILE A 186 -6.62 10.39 -6.45
CA ILE A 186 -7.23 9.66 -5.33
C ILE A 186 -8.74 9.57 -5.51
N ARG A 187 -9.32 8.41 -5.19
CA ARG A 187 -10.77 8.17 -5.18
C ARG A 187 -11.20 7.65 -3.82
N ILE A 188 -12.44 7.97 -3.46
CA ILE A 188 -13.16 7.35 -2.35
C ILE A 188 -14.27 6.49 -2.94
N PHE A 189 -14.29 5.23 -2.54
CA PHE A 189 -15.31 4.25 -2.91
C PHE A 189 -16.06 3.84 -1.65
N MET A 190 -17.30 4.33 -1.53
CA MET A 190 -18.16 4.04 -0.38
C MET A 190 -18.84 2.68 -0.55
N ASN A 191 -18.90 1.93 0.55
CA ASN A 191 -19.56 0.64 0.64
C ASN A 191 -21.07 0.81 0.83
N ASP A 192 -21.88 0.00 0.14
CA ASP A 192 -23.33 -0.06 0.33
C ASP A 192 -23.76 -1.01 1.47
N LYS A 193 -22.82 -1.35 2.36
CA LYS A 193 -22.95 -2.33 3.46
C LYS A 193 -23.05 -3.78 3.00
N LYS A 194 -22.88 -4.03 1.69
CA LYS A 194 -22.91 -5.36 1.06
C LYS A 194 -21.70 -5.59 0.16
N ASN A 195 -20.65 -4.80 0.36
CA ASN A 195 -19.43 -4.81 -0.44
C ASN A 195 -19.71 -4.61 -1.93
N ASN A 196 -20.66 -3.73 -2.25
CA ASN A 196 -20.75 -3.10 -3.55
C ASN A 196 -20.32 -1.65 -3.37
N PHE A 197 -19.27 -1.27 -4.10
CA PHE A 197 -18.58 -0.02 -3.89
C PHE A 197 -18.96 1.00 -4.95
N LYS A 198 -19.24 2.23 -4.53
CA LYS A 198 -19.56 3.35 -5.43
C LYS A 198 -18.53 4.45 -5.25
N GLN A 199 -17.96 4.92 -6.36
CA GLN A 199 -17.10 6.11 -6.33
C GLN A 199 -17.95 7.33 -5.91
N THR A 200 -17.55 8.02 -4.84
CA THR A 200 -18.21 9.22 -4.33
C THR A 200 -17.35 10.47 -4.43
N TYR A 201 -16.03 10.31 -4.59
CA TYR A 201 -15.09 11.42 -4.67
C TYR A 201 -13.93 11.09 -5.62
N PHE A 202 -13.37 12.13 -6.24
CA PHE A 202 -12.13 12.07 -7.01
C PHE A 202 -11.36 13.38 -6.88
N TYR A 203 -10.08 13.29 -6.51
CA TYR A 203 -9.14 14.41 -6.57
C TYR A 203 -8.05 14.11 -7.61
N PRO A 204 -7.90 14.92 -8.68
CA PRO A 204 -6.87 14.71 -9.69
C PRO A 204 -5.49 15.02 -9.13
N MET A 205 -4.57 14.07 -9.21
CA MET A 205 -3.19 14.23 -8.74
C MET A 205 -2.26 13.33 -9.55
N HIS A 206 -1.34 13.94 -10.29
CA HIS A 206 -0.40 13.17 -11.09
C HIS A 206 0.59 12.41 -10.22
N GLY A 207 0.73 11.12 -10.47
CA GLY A 207 1.72 10.28 -9.82
C GLY A 207 1.35 9.81 -8.42
N ALA A 208 0.08 9.98 -8.01
CA ALA A 208 -0.44 9.51 -6.72
C ALA A 208 -0.03 8.05 -6.46
N ALA A 209 0.82 7.86 -5.47
CA ALA A 209 1.49 6.58 -5.19
C ALA A 209 0.89 5.86 -3.97
N LYS A 210 0.53 6.62 -2.94
CA LYS A 210 -0.12 6.11 -1.71
C LYS A 210 -0.98 7.21 -1.10
N ALA A 211 -2.13 6.82 -0.58
CA ALA A 211 -3.01 7.66 0.23
C ALA A 211 -3.37 6.91 1.50
N VAL A 212 -3.27 7.56 2.65
CA VAL A 212 -3.65 7.00 3.95
C VAL A 212 -4.70 7.91 4.57
N ALA A 213 -5.74 7.30 5.11
CA ALA A 213 -6.86 7.99 5.72
C ALA A 213 -6.84 7.84 7.24
N ALA A 214 -6.94 8.97 7.94
CA ALA A 214 -6.98 9.04 9.39
C ALA A 214 -7.62 10.37 9.82
N ASP A 215 -8.06 10.48 11.06
CA ASP A 215 -8.52 11.74 11.66
C ASP A 215 -7.27 12.52 12.13
N PHE A 216 -6.60 13.23 11.21
CA PHE A 216 -5.28 13.84 11.47
C PHE A 216 -5.37 15.07 12.36
N ASP A 217 -6.45 15.85 12.26
CA ASP A 217 -6.66 17.07 13.06
C ASP A 217 -7.60 16.87 14.27
N LEU A 218 -8.09 15.64 14.49
CA LEU A 218 -8.92 15.23 15.61
C LEU A 218 -10.28 15.93 15.66
N ASP A 219 -10.81 16.35 14.51
CA ASP A 219 -12.12 17.00 14.41
C ASP A 219 -13.28 16.00 14.25
N GLY A 220 -12.96 14.72 14.04
CA GLY A 220 -13.93 13.65 13.90
C GLY A 220 -14.35 13.36 12.46
N ASP A 221 -13.81 14.06 11.46
CA ASP A 221 -13.92 13.67 10.06
C ASP A 221 -12.63 12.97 9.61
N ILE A 222 -12.76 11.96 8.73
CA ILE A 222 -11.57 11.27 8.21
C ILE A 222 -10.93 12.13 7.13
N ASP A 223 -9.65 12.47 7.34
CA ASP A 223 -8.76 13.17 6.43
C ASP A 223 -7.97 12.21 5.53
N ILE A 224 -7.25 12.74 4.54
CA ILE A 224 -6.40 11.94 3.65
C ILE A 224 -5.03 12.60 3.45
N ALA A 225 -3.97 11.91 3.85
CA ALA A 225 -2.60 12.23 3.46
C ALA A 225 -2.25 11.48 2.16
N VAL A 226 -1.64 12.17 1.19
CA VAL A 226 -1.34 11.60 -0.13
C VAL A 226 0.09 11.94 -0.56
N ILE A 227 0.81 10.95 -1.10
CA ILE A 227 2.11 11.14 -1.74
C ILE A 227 2.10 10.83 -3.23
N SER A 228 3.02 11.46 -3.97
CA SER A 228 3.24 11.20 -5.39
C SER A 228 4.70 10.96 -5.75
N PHE A 229 4.90 9.98 -6.62
CA PHE A 229 6.21 9.61 -7.16
C PHE A 229 6.43 10.16 -8.58
N PHE A 230 5.43 10.04 -9.46
CA PHE A 230 5.44 10.56 -10.84
C PHE A 230 4.79 11.94 -10.97
N THR A 231 5.21 12.88 -10.11
CA THR A 231 4.70 14.25 -10.07
C THR A 231 4.91 15.01 -11.39
N ASN A 232 4.03 15.98 -11.66
CA ASN A 232 4.25 16.97 -12.71
C ASN A 232 5.21 18.06 -12.20
N PRO A 233 6.46 18.14 -12.69
CA PRO A 233 7.43 19.12 -12.19
C PRO A 233 7.10 20.57 -12.57
N LYS A 234 6.14 20.79 -13.49
CA LYS A 234 5.68 22.12 -13.91
C LYS A 234 4.45 22.60 -13.14
N GLN A 235 3.85 21.76 -12.29
CA GLN A 235 2.67 22.11 -11.52
C GLN A 235 3.03 23.04 -10.36
N THR A 236 2.17 24.03 -10.09
CA THR A 236 2.28 24.94 -8.95
C THR A 236 0.92 25.05 -8.26
N PRO A 237 0.81 24.70 -6.97
CA PRO A 237 1.86 24.14 -6.12
C PRO A 237 2.35 22.78 -6.61
N TYR A 238 3.58 22.39 -6.24
CA TYR A 238 4.10 21.05 -6.53
C TYR A 238 3.42 20.03 -5.62
N GLU A 239 2.81 19.00 -6.22
CA GLU A 239 2.00 18.02 -5.48
C GLU A 239 2.81 16.77 -5.17
N GLY A 240 3.96 16.92 -4.51
CA GLY A 240 4.72 15.78 -4.00
C GLY A 240 4.01 15.11 -2.81
N PHE A 241 3.47 15.93 -1.93
CA PHE A 241 2.63 15.53 -0.81
C PHE A 241 1.44 16.48 -0.75
N LEU A 242 0.26 15.95 -0.45
CA LEU A 242 -0.94 16.73 -0.17
C LEU A 242 -1.60 16.21 1.10
N MET A 243 -2.10 17.13 1.91
CA MET A 243 -3.07 16.84 2.97
C MET A 243 -4.44 17.33 2.51
N LEU A 244 -5.41 16.43 2.50
CA LEU A 244 -6.81 16.72 2.22
C LEU A 244 -7.57 16.65 3.55
N ASN A 245 -7.75 17.79 4.22
CA ASN A 245 -8.52 17.87 5.46
C ASN A 245 -10.01 17.93 5.13
N ASN A 246 -10.79 16.97 5.61
CA ASN A 246 -12.22 16.86 5.38
C ASN A 246 -12.95 17.83 6.30
N GLN A 247 -13.65 18.81 5.71
CA GLN A 247 -14.45 19.79 6.45
C GLN A 247 -15.90 19.32 6.62
N GLY A 248 -16.10 18.00 6.65
CA GLY A 248 -17.39 17.33 6.63
C GLY A 248 -17.97 17.06 5.24
N ASN A 249 -18.75 15.98 5.14
CA ASN A 249 -19.45 15.56 3.91
C ASN A 249 -18.52 15.46 2.67
N ASN A 250 -17.27 15.03 2.85
CA ASN A 250 -16.25 14.91 1.81
C ASN A 250 -15.87 16.24 1.13
N HIS A 251 -16.03 17.38 1.83
CA HIS A 251 -15.55 18.68 1.35
C HIS A 251 -14.12 18.91 1.85
N PHE A 252 -13.13 18.67 0.99
CA PHE A 252 -11.74 18.73 1.40
C PHE A 252 -11.12 20.11 1.22
N LYS A 253 -10.44 20.58 2.27
CA LYS A 253 -9.44 21.65 2.18
C LYS A 253 -8.09 21.02 1.90
N VAL A 254 -7.52 21.34 0.74
CA VAL A 254 -6.24 20.77 0.30
C VAL A 254 -5.08 21.68 0.65
N SER A 255 -4.03 21.12 1.23
CA SER A 255 -2.82 21.84 1.60
C SER A 255 -1.54 21.05 1.32
N THR A 256 -0.42 21.76 1.28
CA THR A 256 0.93 21.20 1.15
C THR A 256 1.94 22.16 1.81
N PHE A 257 3.20 21.74 1.91
CA PHE A 257 4.28 22.53 2.52
C PHE A 257 5.54 22.48 1.65
N LYS A 258 6.45 23.45 1.86
CA LYS A 258 7.58 23.68 0.95
C LYS A 258 8.57 22.51 0.95
N GLU A 259 8.79 21.89 2.10
CA GLU A 259 9.77 20.82 2.29
C GLU A 259 9.36 19.54 1.56
N ALA A 260 8.06 19.32 1.34
CA ALA A 260 7.56 18.23 0.50
C ALA A 260 8.07 18.29 -0.95
N ASN A 261 8.53 19.46 -1.42
CA ASN A 261 9.02 19.63 -2.79
C ASN A 261 10.40 19.01 -3.01
N PHE A 262 11.14 18.70 -1.94
CA PHE A 262 12.51 18.17 -2.05
C PHE A 262 12.57 16.65 -2.27
N GLY A 263 11.47 15.94 -2.03
CA GLY A 263 11.40 14.49 -2.13
C GLY A 263 10.70 13.97 -3.39
N LYS A 264 11.00 12.70 -3.68
CA LYS A 264 10.24 11.85 -4.58
C LYS A 264 9.62 10.75 -3.72
N TRP A 265 8.48 11.09 -3.13
CA TRP A 265 7.84 10.28 -2.10
C TRP A 265 7.27 9.01 -2.72
N MET A 266 7.77 7.86 -2.26
CA MET A 266 7.36 6.54 -2.74
C MET A 266 6.66 5.73 -1.65
N VAL A 267 7.05 5.96 -0.40
CA VAL A 267 6.46 5.30 0.77
C VAL A 267 6.05 6.34 1.81
N MET A 268 5.00 6.01 2.55
CA MET A 268 4.47 6.81 3.64
C MET A 268 3.98 5.86 4.73
N ASP A 269 4.17 6.20 6.00
CA ASP A 269 3.60 5.46 7.13
C ASP A 269 3.01 6.44 8.14
N VAL A 270 2.03 5.96 8.92
CA VAL A 270 1.24 6.79 9.84
C VAL A 270 1.14 6.11 11.20
N GLY A 271 1.37 6.87 12.26
CA GLY A 271 1.20 6.42 13.65
C GLY A 271 1.65 7.47 14.64
N ASP A 272 1.32 7.26 15.91
CA ASP A 272 1.75 8.12 17.02
C ASP A 272 3.21 7.79 17.39
N VAL A 273 4.16 8.47 16.75
CA VAL A 273 5.60 8.18 16.81
C VAL A 273 6.23 8.81 18.04
N ASP A 274 5.73 9.97 18.48
CA ASP A 274 6.19 10.66 19.67
C ASP A 274 5.35 10.37 20.94
N ASN A 275 4.28 9.57 20.79
CA ASN A 275 3.38 9.14 21.86
C ASN A 275 2.64 10.33 22.51
N ASP A 276 2.26 11.33 21.71
CA ASP A 276 1.48 12.47 22.16
C ASP A 276 -0.04 12.26 21.99
N GLY A 277 -0.45 11.25 21.24
CA GLY A 277 -1.85 10.85 21.04
C GLY A 277 -2.50 11.37 19.76
N ASP A 278 -1.77 12.04 18.88
CA ASP A 278 -2.19 12.27 17.50
C ASP A 278 -1.37 11.42 16.49
N SER A 279 -1.76 11.46 15.22
CA SER A 279 -1.12 10.64 14.17
C SER A 279 -0.04 11.41 13.45
N ASP A 280 1.21 10.95 13.56
CA ASP A 280 2.34 11.46 12.78
C ASP A 280 2.44 10.79 11.41
N ILE A 281 3.07 11.49 10.45
CA ILE A 281 3.31 10.98 9.11
C ILE A 281 4.81 10.91 8.83
N ILE A 282 5.30 9.73 8.43
CA ILE A 282 6.68 9.54 7.97
C ILE A 282 6.67 9.34 6.45
N LEU A 283 7.42 10.17 5.72
CA LEU A 283 7.59 10.08 4.27
C LEU A 283 8.95 9.50 3.91
N GLY A 284 9.01 8.56 2.97
CA GLY A 284 10.24 7.99 2.43
C GLY A 284 10.43 8.33 0.95
N SER A 285 11.61 8.87 0.62
CA SER A 285 11.94 9.32 -0.74
C SER A 285 12.77 8.28 -1.48
N PHE A 286 12.46 8.04 -2.76
CA PHE A 286 13.27 7.17 -3.63
C PHE A 286 14.02 7.99 -4.69
N LEU A 287 15.35 7.93 -4.64
CA LEU A 287 16.24 8.65 -5.55
C LEU A 287 17.23 7.67 -6.20
N ARG A 288 16.99 7.29 -7.47
CA ARG A 288 17.90 6.45 -8.27
C ARG A 288 18.60 7.28 -9.34
N LYS A 289 19.94 7.20 -9.39
CA LYS A 289 20.76 7.85 -10.43
C LYS A 289 20.38 7.29 -11.81
N GLY A 290 20.00 8.16 -12.74
CA GLY A 290 19.69 7.80 -14.15
C GLY A 290 18.21 7.82 -14.54
N TYR A 291 17.26 8.06 -13.61
CA TYR A 291 15.83 8.10 -13.94
C TYR A 291 15.26 9.50 -14.25
N LEU A 292 16.03 10.59 -14.13
CA LEU A 292 15.83 11.94 -14.73
C LEU A 292 16.81 12.98 -14.15
N ASP A 293 16.92 14.12 -14.84
CA ASP A 293 17.93 15.20 -14.74
C ASP A 293 18.15 15.73 -13.30
N LEU A 294 19.21 15.23 -12.67
CA LEU A 294 19.69 15.66 -11.36
C LEU A 294 20.38 17.02 -11.52
N LYS A 295 19.67 18.13 -11.32
CA LYS A 295 20.35 19.40 -11.01
C LYS A 295 21.01 19.24 -9.63
N GLU A 296 22.29 18.85 -9.69
CA GLU A 296 23.28 18.79 -8.62
C GLU A 296 22.83 18.19 -7.28
N LEU A 297 22.74 16.86 -7.21
CA LEU A 297 22.93 16.14 -5.95
C LEU A 297 24.30 15.47 -5.97
N LYS A 298 25.31 16.20 -5.49
CA LYS A 298 26.67 15.67 -5.29
C LYS A 298 26.63 14.58 -4.23
N PHE A 299 26.79 13.33 -4.65
CA PHE A 299 27.01 12.20 -3.76
C PHE A 299 28.35 12.35 -3.03
N LYS A 300 28.31 12.89 -1.81
CA LYS A 300 29.23 12.63 -0.67
C LYS A 300 28.62 13.25 0.60
N GLY A 301 28.00 12.43 1.44
CA GLY A 301 27.37 12.85 2.71
C GLY A 301 26.01 13.52 2.49
N ILE A 302 24.93 12.88 2.94
CA ILE A 302 23.53 13.20 2.66
C ILE A 302 23.20 14.68 2.97
N ASN A 303 22.62 15.42 2.01
CA ASN A 303 22.04 16.77 2.22
C ASN A 303 20.72 16.96 1.43
N SER A 304 19.80 16.00 1.58
CA SER A 304 18.36 16.10 1.22
C SER A 304 17.62 15.03 2.03
N PRO A 305 16.39 15.24 2.54
CA PRO A 305 15.75 14.27 3.42
C PRO A 305 15.56 12.93 2.71
N SER A 306 16.19 11.88 3.25
CA SER A 306 15.88 10.50 2.89
C SER A 306 14.52 10.08 3.50
N ALA A 307 14.15 10.75 4.59
CA ALA A 307 12.81 10.74 5.17
C ALA A 307 12.44 12.11 5.74
N ILE A 308 11.14 12.42 5.81
CA ILE A 308 10.56 13.55 6.55
C ILE A 308 9.58 12.99 7.58
N ILE A 309 9.56 13.54 8.78
CA ILE A 309 8.55 13.27 9.80
C ILE A 309 7.69 14.54 9.91
N LEU A 310 6.37 14.37 9.87
CA LEU A 310 5.39 15.43 10.07
C LEU A 310 4.69 15.14 11.40
N GLU A 311 4.94 16.01 12.36
CA GLU A 311 4.32 16.00 13.69
C GLU A 311 3.15 16.97 13.68
N ASN A 312 1.97 16.53 14.13
CA ASN A 312 0.91 17.47 14.43
C ASN A 312 1.26 18.19 15.75
N LYS A 313 0.84 19.45 15.89
CA LYS A 313 1.06 20.22 17.11
C LYS A 313 -0.30 20.41 17.75
N LYS A 314 -0.51 19.76 18.90
CA LYS A 314 -1.70 20.02 19.73
C LYS A 314 -2.02 21.50 19.78
N ILE A 315 -3.23 21.85 19.33
CA ILE A 315 -3.82 23.16 19.58
C ILE A 315 -4.04 23.21 21.10
N LYS A 316 -3.28 24.07 21.77
CA LYS A 316 -3.47 24.36 23.21
C LYS A 316 -4.82 25.04 23.46
#